data_AF-A0A0V1LZX9-F1
#
_entry.id   AF-A0A0V1LZX9-F1
#
_cell.length_a   1.000
_cell.length_b   1.000
_cell.length_c   1.000
_cell.angle_alpha   90.00
_cell.angle_beta   90.00
_cell.angle_gamma   90.00
#
_symmetry.space_group_name_H-M   'P 1'
#
loop_
_entity.id
_entity.type
_entity.pdbx_description
1 polymer ?
#
loop_
_entity_poly.entity_id
_entity_poly.type
_entity_poly.pdbx_seq_one_letter_code
_entity_poly.pdbx_strand_id
1 'polypeptide(L)'
;LVSVPRDQVGRSELHVFGDAAEAAYGAVAYLLTQARDGVPQVRFVLAKARVAPIKRLSLPRLELMASLLAARLKAYITKEMGFSTDKQVCWSDSSVALSWIKGDPRKWKTFVANRVQE
;
A
#
# COMPACT_ATOMS: atom_id res chain seq x y z
N LEU A 1 24.66 2.13 8.58
CA LEU A 1 23.28 2.26 9.11
C LEU A 1 23.01 1.07 10.02
N VAL A 2 23.19 1.24 11.33
CA VAL A 2 23.06 0.17 12.32
C VAL A 2 21.60 -0.34 12.31
N SER A 3 21.42 -1.64 12.12
CA SER A 3 20.11 -2.28 12.26
C SER A 3 19.75 -2.40 13.72
N VAL A 4 18.62 -1.81 14.12
CA VAL A 4 18.03 -2.07 15.44
C VAL A 4 17.72 -3.56 15.50
N PRO A 5 18.33 -4.33 16.42
CA PRO A 5 18.00 -5.73 16.64
C PRO A 5 16.51 -5.89 16.96
N ARG A 6 15.85 -6.95 16.47
CA ARG A 6 14.39 -7.12 16.57
C ARG A 6 13.87 -7.10 18.01
N ASP A 7 14.67 -7.61 18.94
CA ASP A 7 14.44 -7.66 20.39
C ASP A 7 14.44 -6.27 21.07
N GLN A 8 14.94 -5.24 20.40
CA GLN A 8 15.03 -3.87 20.92
C GLN A 8 14.05 -2.91 20.26
N VAL A 9 13.21 -3.40 19.35
CA VAL A 9 12.19 -2.58 18.66
C VAL A 9 11.06 -2.27 19.64
N GLY A 10 10.89 -0.99 19.98
CA GLY A 10 9.78 -0.51 20.79
C GLY A 10 8.53 -0.17 19.96
N ARG A 11 8.69 0.09 18.66
CA ARG A 11 7.61 0.41 17.71
C ARG A 11 7.97 0.01 16.29
N SER A 12 7.01 -0.56 15.58
CA SER A 12 7.13 -1.07 14.22
C SER A 12 5.90 -0.73 13.38
N GLU A 13 6.09 -0.21 12.17
CA GLU A 13 5.00 0.18 11.28
C GLU A 13 5.26 -0.23 9.84
N LEU A 14 4.25 -0.83 9.20
CA LEU A 14 4.27 -1.12 7.78
C LEU A 14 3.51 -0.02 7.01
N HIS A 15 4.20 0.68 6.13
CA HIS A 15 3.62 1.70 5.26
C HIS A 15 3.69 1.22 3.81
N VAL A 16 2.55 1.13 3.13
CA VAL A 16 2.47 0.74 1.73
C VAL A 16 1.90 1.88 0.91
N PHE A 17 2.62 2.31 -0.11
CA PHE A 17 2.25 3.43 -0.98
C PHE A 17 1.85 2.87 -2.33
N GLY A 18 0.69 3.28 -2.84
CA GLY A 18 0.24 3.00 -4.21
C GLY A 18 0.21 4.28 -5.04
N ASP A 19 0.70 4.19 -6.28
CA ASP A 19 0.74 5.30 -7.23
C ASP A 19 0.52 4.80 -8.66
N ALA A 20 0.02 5.66 -9.54
CA ALA A 20 -0.24 5.35 -10.94
C ALA A 20 0.12 6.48 -11.90
N ALA A 21 0.58 6.06 -13.08
CA ALA A 21 0.72 6.91 -14.26
C ALA A 21 0.00 6.25 -15.44
N GLU A 22 -0.15 6.97 -16.55
CA GLU A 22 -0.85 6.46 -17.74
C GLU A 22 -0.25 5.15 -18.29
N ALA A 23 1.07 4.97 -18.13
CA ALA A 23 1.80 3.81 -18.65
C ALA A 23 1.88 2.63 -17.67
N ALA A 24 1.77 2.85 -16.36
CA ALA A 24 1.98 1.83 -15.33
C ALA A 24 1.40 2.24 -13.99
N TYR A 25 1.15 1.27 -13.12
CA TYR A 25 0.77 1.48 -11.73
C TYR A 25 1.53 0.53 -10.82
N GLY A 26 1.76 0.95 -9.57
CA GLY A 26 2.63 0.21 -8.67
C GLY A 26 2.31 0.43 -7.20
N ALA A 27 2.94 -0.39 -6.37
CA ALA A 27 2.96 -0.22 -4.94
C ALA A 27 4.33 -0.55 -4.35
N VAL A 28 4.72 0.16 -3.29
CA VAL A 28 5.96 -0.06 -2.54
C VAL A 28 5.69 -0.07 -1.04
N ALA A 29 6.33 -0.98 -0.32
CA ALA A 29 6.20 -1.14 1.10
C ALA A 29 7.51 -0.80 1.82
N TYR A 30 7.38 -0.03 2.90
CA TYR A 30 8.45 0.33 3.82
C TYR A 30 8.10 -0.09 5.24
N LEU A 31 9.11 -0.58 5.97
CA LEU A 31 9.04 -0.88 7.39
C LEU A 31 9.74 0.24 8.16
N LEU A 32 9.00 0.91 9.02
CA LEU A 32 9.53 1.83 10.01
C LEU A 32 9.74 1.04 11.31
N THR A 33 10.94 1.13 11.87
CA THR A 33 11.27 0.56 13.18
C THR A 33 11.92 1.60 14.07
N GLN A 34 11.54 1.63 15.33
CA GLN A 34 12.08 2.55 16.32
C GLN A 34 12.30 1.81 17.65
N ALA A 35 13.52 1.88 18.19
CA ALA A 35 13.80 1.51 19.58
C ALA A 35 13.23 2.58 20.53
N ARG A 36 12.96 2.26 21.81
CA ARG A 36 12.24 3.17 22.74
C ARG A 36 12.72 4.63 22.71
N ASP A 37 14.04 4.84 22.69
CA ASP A 37 14.66 6.17 22.64
C ASP A 37 15.53 6.37 21.38
N GLY A 38 15.32 5.53 20.37
CA GLY A 38 16.09 5.53 19.13
C GLY A 38 15.50 6.43 18.04
N VAL A 39 16.35 6.80 17.09
CA VAL A 39 15.92 7.47 15.86
C VAL A 39 15.14 6.47 14.98
N PRO A 40 13.94 6.82 14.47
CA PRO A 40 13.21 5.97 13.54
C PRO A 40 14.06 5.59 12.33
N GLN A 41 14.03 4.31 11.96
CA GLN A 41 14.70 3.77 10.77
C GLN A 41 13.66 3.30 9.79
N VAL A 42 13.77 3.71 8.53
CA VAL A 42 12.89 3.28 7.44
C VAL A 42 13.66 2.34 6.53
N ARG A 43 13.05 1.20 6.19
CA ARG A 43 13.65 0.17 5.34
C ARG A 43 12.69 -0.22 4.23
N PHE A 44 13.20 -0.35 3.02
CA PHE A 44 12.47 -0.96 1.92
C PHE A 44 12.18 -2.43 2.25
N VAL A 45 10.95 -2.88 1.99
CA VAL A 45 10.54 -4.27 2.19
C VAL A 45 10.35 -4.95 0.84
N LEU A 46 9.44 -4.43 0.03
CA LEU A 46 9.05 -5.03 -1.25
C LEU A 46 8.35 -3.97 -2.11
N ALA A 47 8.49 -4.10 -3.44
CA ALA A 47 7.72 -3.33 -4.40
C ALA A 47 7.16 -4.23 -5.50
N LYS A 48 6.06 -3.78 -6.10
CA LYS A 48 5.43 -4.44 -7.24
C LYS A 48 4.87 -3.39 -8.19
N ALA A 49 5.18 -3.52 -9.47
CA ALA A 49 4.65 -2.67 -10.53
C ALA A 49 3.96 -3.52 -11.61
N ARG A 50 3.05 -2.88 -12.36
CA ARG A 50 2.34 -3.47 -13.50
C ARG A 50 2.22 -2.43 -14.62
N VAL A 51 2.44 -2.87 -15.85
CA VAL A 51 2.15 -2.06 -17.04
C VAL A 51 0.64 -1.83 -17.13
N ALA A 52 0.24 -0.63 -17.57
CA ALA A 52 -1.16 -0.29 -17.77
C ALA A 52 -1.80 -1.24 -18.81
N PRO A 53 -3.08 -1.62 -18.65
CA PRO A 53 -3.73 -2.51 -19.60
C PRO A 53 -3.82 -1.91 -21.01
N ILE A 54 -3.74 -2.76 -22.04
CA ILE A 54 -3.91 -2.36 -23.45
C ILE A 54 -5.24 -1.61 -23.64
N LYS A 55 -6.31 -2.09 -23.00
CA LYS A 55 -7.56 -1.34 -22.92
C LYS A 55 -7.37 -0.16 -21.97
N ARG A 56 -7.27 1.04 -22.54
CA ARG A 56 -7.07 2.29 -21.79
C ARG A 56 -8.06 2.42 -20.64
N LEU A 57 -7.51 2.61 -19.45
CA LEU A 57 -8.24 3.01 -18.26
C LEU A 57 -7.98 4.50 -18.03
N SER A 58 -8.93 5.19 -17.40
CA SER A 58 -8.69 6.56 -16.94
C SER A 58 -7.68 6.55 -15.78
N LEU A 59 -6.95 7.64 -15.61
CA LEU A 59 -5.98 7.78 -14.51
C LEU A 59 -6.59 7.45 -13.14
N PRO A 60 -7.78 7.94 -12.75
CA PRO A 60 -8.39 7.55 -11.47
C PRO A 60 -8.64 6.03 -11.31
N ARG A 61 -8.91 5.32 -12.41
CA ARG A 61 -9.05 3.85 -12.36
C ARG A 61 -7.70 3.17 -12.20
N LEU A 62 -6.63 3.71 -12.76
CA LEU A 62 -5.27 3.22 -12.52
C LEU A 62 -4.84 3.48 -11.08
N GLU A 63 -5.18 4.63 -10.51
CA GLU A 63 -4.97 4.94 -9.09
C GLU A 63 -5.69 3.96 -8.16
N LEU A 64 -6.93 3.62 -8.48
CA LEU A 64 -7.67 2.59 -7.75
C LEU A 64 -6.98 1.22 -7.85
N MET A 65 -6.42 0.89 -9.02
CA MET A 65 -5.67 -0.35 -9.22
C MET A 65 -4.34 -0.35 -8.43
N ALA A 66 -3.67 0.79 -8.32
CA ALA A 66 -2.48 0.96 -7.48
C ALA A 66 -2.81 0.77 -5.99
N SER A 67 -3.92 1.37 -5.53
CA SER A 67 -4.42 1.21 -4.16
C SER A 67 -4.77 -0.25 -3.84
N LEU A 68 -5.41 -0.95 -4.76
CA LEU A 68 -5.68 -2.38 -4.64
C LEU A 68 -4.39 -3.21 -4.61
N LEU A 69 -3.40 -2.85 -5.43
CA LEU A 69 -2.09 -3.49 -5.43
C LEU A 69 -1.36 -3.28 -4.09
N ALA A 70 -1.47 -2.08 -3.49
CA ALA A 70 -0.94 -1.78 -2.17
C ALA A 70 -1.63 -2.63 -1.07
N ALA A 71 -2.96 -2.77 -1.12
CA ALA A 71 -3.69 -3.62 -0.18
C ALA A 71 -3.27 -5.10 -0.27
N ARG A 72 -3.13 -5.63 -1.49
CA ARG A 72 -2.62 -6.99 -1.72
C ARG A 72 -1.18 -7.16 -1.26
N LEU A 73 -0.32 -6.17 -1.52
CA LEU A 73 1.08 -6.20 -1.10
C LEU A 73 1.19 -6.19 0.43
N LYS A 74 0.41 -5.36 1.12
CA LYS A 74 0.28 -5.37 2.57
C LYS A 74 -0.14 -6.75 3.09
N ALA A 75 -1.20 -7.33 2.53
CA ALA A 75 -1.69 -8.65 2.95
C ALA A 75 -0.64 -9.75 2.77
N TYR A 76 0.08 -9.74 1.64
CA TYR A 76 1.20 -10.65 1.39
C TYR A 76 2.32 -10.47 2.42
N ILE A 77 2.78 -9.23 2.64
CA ILE A 77 3.86 -8.97 3.59
C ILE A 77 3.46 -9.39 5.00
N THR A 78 2.26 -9.02 5.47
CA THR A 78 1.77 -9.41 6.80
C THR A 78 1.72 -10.93 6.98
N LYS A 79 1.40 -11.68 5.92
CA LYS A 79 1.40 -13.14 5.94
C LYS A 79 2.83 -13.72 6.04
N GLU A 80 3.79 -13.18 5.30
CA GLU A 80 5.13 -13.76 5.16
C GLU A 80 6.17 -13.22 6.15
N MET A 81 5.94 -12.03 6.74
CA MET A 81 6.93 -11.31 7.58
C MET A 81 7.24 -12.03 8.90
N GLY A 82 6.39 -12.95 9.36
CA GLY A 82 6.63 -13.79 10.54
C GLY A 82 6.57 -13.06 11.89
N PHE A 83 6.21 -11.77 11.90
CA PHE A 83 5.93 -10.99 13.10
C PHE A 83 4.85 -9.94 12.81
N SER A 84 4.15 -9.50 13.85
CA SER A 84 3.15 -8.44 13.75
C SER A 84 3.80 -7.05 13.87
N THR A 85 3.26 -6.08 13.14
CA THR A 85 3.61 -4.66 13.26
C THR A 85 2.56 -3.91 14.07
N ASP A 86 2.97 -2.92 14.86
CA ASP A 86 2.06 -2.10 15.68
C ASP A 86 1.07 -1.28 14.85
N LYS A 87 1.48 -0.88 13.64
CA LYS A 87 0.62 -0.14 12.71
C LYS A 87 0.83 -0.61 11.28
N GLN A 88 -0.25 -0.60 10.50
CA GLN A 88 -0.21 -0.85 9.07
C GLN A 88 -1.05 0.19 8.33
N VAL A 89 -0.47 0.87 7.34
CA VAL A 89 -1.16 1.94 6.60
C VAL A 89 -0.94 1.79 5.10
N CYS A 90 -2.01 1.90 4.31
CA CYS A 90 -1.95 2.04 2.87
C CYS A 90 -2.17 3.52 2.49
N TRP A 91 -1.32 4.06 1.62
CA TRP A 91 -1.31 5.46 1.19
C TRP A 91 -1.59 5.56 -0.32
N SER A 92 -2.33 6.60 -0.69
CA SER A 92 -2.55 7.07 -2.05
C SER A 92 -2.76 8.58 -2.00
N ASP A 93 -2.26 9.31 -2.99
CA ASP A 93 -2.47 10.76 -3.17
C ASP A 93 -3.71 11.08 -4.04
N SER A 94 -4.32 10.06 -4.64
CA SER A 94 -5.54 10.20 -5.45
C SER A 94 -6.79 10.37 -4.59
N SER A 95 -7.23 11.63 -4.45
CA SER A 95 -8.48 11.97 -3.74
C SER A 95 -9.70 11.25 -4.33
N VAL A 96 -9.74 11.02 -5.64
CA VAL A 96 -10.80 10.28 -6.32
C VAL A 96 -10.81 8.81 -5.93
N ALA A 97 -9.64 8.14 -5.94
CA ALA A 97 -9.54 6.74 -5.53
C ALA A 97 -9.94 6.59 -4.04
N LEU A 98 -9.45 7.48 -3.17
CA LEU A 98 -9.81 7.50 -1.75
C LEU A 98 -11.31 7.73 -1.54
N SER A 99 -11.95 8.59 -2.32
CA SER A 99 -13.40 8.82 -2.25
C SER A 99 -14.18 7.56 -2.63
N TRP A 100 -13.78 6.85 -3.69
CA TRP A 100 -14.39 5.58 -4.07
C TRP A 100 -14.22 4.50 -3.00
N ILE A 101 -13.03 4.38 -2.42
CA ILE A 101 -12.72 3.40 -1.36
C ILE A 101 -13.55 3.66 -0.10
N LYS A 102 -13.75 4.93 0.27
CA LYS A 102 -14.51 5.30 1.49
C LYS A 102 -16.03 5.32 1.28
N GLY A 103 -16.50 5.36 0.04
CA GLY A 103 -17.92 5.40 -0.28
C GLY A 103 -18.57 4.02 -0.40
N ASP A 104 -19.90 4.00 -0.48
CA ASP A 104 -20.67 2.75 -0.67
C ASP A 104 -20.44 2.17 -2.08
N PRO A 105 -19.85 0.96 -2.20
CA PRO A 105 -19.55 0.35 -3.50
C PRO A 105 -20.77 0.17 -4.40
N ARG A 106 -21.97 0.04 -3.83
CA ARG A 106 -23.23 -0.13 -4.59
C ARG A 106 -23.57 1.09 -5.44
N LYS A 107 -23.00 2.25 -5.12
CA LYS A 107 -23.18 3.50 -5.89
C LYS A 107 -22.24 3.59 -7.09
N TRP A 108 -21.23 2.72 -7.16
CA TRP A 108 -20.20 2.78 -8.18
C TRP A 108 -20.49 1.87 -9.37
N LYS A 109 -19.98 2.26 -10.55
CA LYS A 109 -19.98 1.38 -11.72
C LYS A 109 -19.21 0.11 -11.41
N THR A 110 -19.61 -1.01 -12.01
CA THR A 110 -19.12 -2.37 -11.75
C THR A 110 -17.59 -2.47 -11.61
N PHE A 111 -16.82 -1.80 -12.48
CA PHE A 111 -15.36 -1.79 -12.38
C PHE A 111 -14.89 -1.28 -11.01
N VAL A 112 -15.35 -0.11 -10.59
CA VAL A 112 -14.93 0.51 -9.33
C VAL A 112 -15.48 -0.29 -8.14
N ALA A 113 -16.77 -0.64 -8.17
CA ALA A 113 -17.43 -1.42 -7.12
C ALA A 113 -16.65 -2.71 -6.80
N ASN A 114 -16.32 -3.49 -7.83
CA ASN A 114 -15.65 -4.78 -7.65
C ASN A 114 -14.21 -4.64 -7.12
N ARG A 115 -13.50 -3.53 -7.38
CA ARG A 115 -12.12 -3.33 -6.86
C ARG A 115 -12.12 -2.76 -5.45
N VAL A 116 -13.17 -2.06 -5.05
CA VAL A 116 -13.31 -1.56 -3.67
C VAL A 116 -13.71 -2.69 -2.71
N GLN A 117 -14.44 -3.70 -3.21
CA GLN A 117 -14.92 -4.84 -2.40
C GLN A 117 -13.89 -5.98 -2.25
N GLU A 118 -12.79 -5.94 -2.98
CA GLU A 118 -11.72 -6.93 -2.89
C GLU A 118 -10.79 -6.65 -1.69
#